data_AF-A0A3B9NI03-F1
#
_entry.id   AF-A0A3B9NI03-F1
#
_cell.length_a   1.000
_cell.length_b   1.000
_cell.length_c   1.000
_cell.angle_alpha   90.00
_cell.angle_beta   90.00
_cell.angle_gamma   90.00
#
_symmetry.space_group_name_H-M   'P 1'
#
loop_
_entity.id
_entity.type
_entity.pdbx_description
1 polymer ?
#
loop_
_entity_poly.entity_id
_entity_poly.type
_entity_poly.pdbx_seq_one_letter_code
_entity_poly.pdbx_strand_id
1 'polypeptide(L)'
;MKTIFYFFVFVSLVLSSNFNHVCGQSVVEIAAIKNPVVQLEAALQLPIRFDGDTIKLKNALAPFLELADKKRSVALKWAYYMRMADGFSIAFDRINSSSERYYRLAEQLLRVHPDPELEMLGCAREGYYNFIYRRVKEAFPFFLRANDLKSKVTIKKIPMVVKHYQFMASFYSYIGEQANAVAYLEEALPLPRRLH
;
A
#
# COMPACT_ATOMS: atom_id res chain seq x y z
N MET A 1 6.89 26.07 37.62
CA MET A 1 6.64 26.06 36.16
C MET A 1 7.66 25.28 35.34
N LYS A 2 8.95 25.22 35.68
CA LYS A 2 9.95 24.45 34.90
C LYS A 2 9.76 22.92 34.94
N THR A 3 9.29 22.36 36.06
CA THR A 3 9.11 20.91 36.26
C THR A 3 7.99 20.29 35.40
N ILE A 4 6.93 21.04 35.12
CA ILE A 4 5.81 20.59 34.26
C ILE A 4 6.26 20.50 32.80
N PHE A 5 7.17 21.36 32.37
CA PHE A 5 7.73 21.36 31.02
C PHE A 5 8.60 20.12 30.75
N TYR A 6 9.43 19.70 31.72
CA TYR A 6 10.25 18.49 31.58
C TYR A 6 9.42 17.20 31.56
N PHE A 7 8.30 17.15 32.30
CA PHE A 7 7.40 15.99 32.29
C PHE A 7 6.72 15.82 30.92
N PHE A 8 6.29 16.91 30.29
CA PHE A 8 5.72 16.88 28.93
C PHE A 8 6.74 16.48 27.85
N VAL A 9 8.00 16.90 28.00
CA VAL A 9 9.09 16.48 27.09
C VAL A 9 9.40 14.99 27.26
N PHE A 10 9.39 14.47 28.49
CA PHE A 10 9.67 13.05 28.75
C PHE A 10 8.54 12.13 28.25
N VAL A 11 7.27 12.50 28.46
CA VAL A 11 6.11 11.71 27.98
C VAL A 11 6.04 11.69 26.45
N SER A 12 6.38 12.78 25.76
CA SER A 12 6.43 12.81 24.29
C SER A 12 7.59 11.98 23.70
N LEU A 13 8.72 11.88 24.41
CA LEU A 13 9.85 11.01 24.03
C LEU A 13 9.52 9.51 24.21
N VAL A 14 8.81 9.14 25.28
CA VAL A 14 8.42 7.74 25.52
C VAL A 14 7.32 7.26 24.57
N LEU A 15 6.42 8.15 24.13
CA LEU A 15 5.41 7.81 23.13
C LEU A 15 6.00 7.64 21.72
N SER A 16 7.04 8.40 21.37
CA SER A 16 7.70 8.28 20.06
C SER A 16 8.62 7.05 19.96
N SER A 17 9.19 6.57 21.06
CA SER A 17 10.00 5.34 21.06
C SER A 17 9.18 4.06 20.89
N ASN A 18 7.96 4.01 21.42
CA ASN A 18 7.09 2.82 21.34
C ASN A 18 6.62 2.50 19.91
N PHE A 19 6.35 3.50 19.07
CA PHE A 19 5.90 3.25 17.69
C PHE A 19 7.01 2.70 16.78
N ASN A 20 8.24 3.18 16.94
CA ASN A 20 9.40 2.64 16.22
C ASN A 20 9.67 1.18 16.63
N HIS A 21 9.44 0.85 17.90
CA HIS A 21 9.56 -0.52 18.41
C HIS A 21 8.50 -1.46 17.80
N VAL A 22 7.25 -1.02 17.68
CA VAL A 22 6.17 -1.82 17.07
C VAL A 22 6.45 -2.12 15.60
N CYS A 23 6.82 -1.12 14.80
CA CYS A 23 7.11 -1.36 13.39
C CYS A 23 8.38 -2.22 13.20
N GLY A 24 9.41 -2.02 14.03
CA GLY A 24 10.61 -2.86 14.03
C GLY A 24 10.30 -4.34 14.32
N GLN A 25 9.43 -4.61 15.30
CA GLN A 25 8.98 -5.97 15.60
C GLN A 25 8.19 -6.58 14.44
N SER A 26 7.27 -5.83 13.82
CA SER A 26 6.55 -6.30 12.62
C SER A 26 7.50 -6.62 11.46
N VAL A 27 8.59 -5.87 11.29
CA VAL A 27 9.58 -6.14 10.22
C VAL A 27 10.33 -7.45 10.47
N VAL A 28 10.65 -7.79 11.72
CA VAL A 28 11.27 -9.07 12.07
C VAL A 28 10.32 -10.23 11.75
N GLU A 29 9.04 -10.09 12.12
CA GLU A 29 8.01 -11.07 11.81
C GLU A 29 7.84 -11.25 10.30
N ILE A 30 7.73 -10.16 9.55
CA ILE A 30 7.65 -10.17 8.08
C ILE A 30 8.87 -10.88 7.48
N ALA A 31 10.08 -10.62 7.99
CA ALA A 31 11.30 -11.24 7.49
C ALA A 31 11.29 -12.77 7.61
N ALA A 32 10.62 -13.31 8.64
CA ALA A 32 10.51 -14.74 8.92
C ALA A 32 9.43 -15.47 8.08
N ILE A 33 8.49 -14.75 7.47
CA ILE A 33 7.44 -15.36 6.64
C ILE A 33 8.05 -15.99 5.39
N LYS A 34 7.83 -17.30 5.22
CA LYS A 34 8.34 -18.09 4.07
C LYS A 34 7.46 -17.96 2.82
N ASN A 35 6.15 -17.86 2.98
CA ASN A 35 5.23 -17.72 1.84
C ASN A 35 5.32 -16.30 1.27
N PRO A 36 5.75 -16.10 0.01
CA PRO A 36 5.96 -14.76 -0.54
C PRO A 36 4.71 -13.89 -0.59
N VAL A 37 3.54 -14.49 -0.86
CA VAL A 37 2.27 -13.75 -0.93
C VAL A 37 1.89 -13.27 0.46
N VAL A 38 1.96 -14.14 1.47
CA VAL A 38 1.66 -13.78 2.86
C VAL A 38 2.66 -12.75 3.40
N GLN A 39 3.94 -12.87 3.03
CA GLN A 39 4.96 -11.89 3.40
C GLN A 39 4.64 -10.51 2.82
N LEU A 40 4.20 -10.47 1.56
CA LEU A 40 3.82 -9.26 0.87
C LEU A 40 2.52 -8.67 1.43
N GLU A 41 1.54 -9.50 1.80
CA GLU A 41 0.31 -9.06 2.48
C GLU A 41 0.61 -8.41 3.83
N ALA A 42 1.50 -9.00 4.62
CA ALA A 42 1.94 -8.42 5.90
C ALA A 42 2.66 -7.08 5.69
N ALA A 43 3.55 -7.00 4.69
CA ALA A 43 4.20 -5.75 4.30
C ALA A 43 3.20 -4.66 3.88
N LEU A 44 2.18 -5.02 3.09
CA LEU A 44 1.14 -4.10 2.62
C LEU A 44 0.21 -3.61 3.74
N GLN A 45 0.30 -4.20 4.93
CA GLN A 45 -0.49 -3.86 6.11
C GLN A 45 0.30 -3.10 7.19
N LEU A 46 1.61 -2.87 6.98
CA LEU A 46 2.42 -2.08 7.90
C LEU A 46 1.76 -0.73 8.21
N PRO A 47 1.80 -0.23 9.46
CA PRO A 47 1.15 1.01 9.85
C PRO A 47 1.61 2.21 9.01
N ILE A 48 0.64 3.04 8.58
CA ILE A 48 0.90 4.27 7.80
C ILE A 48 0.13 5.50 8.29
N ARG A 49 -0.73 5.34 9.30
CA ARG A 49 -1.49 6.44 9.90
C ARG A 49 -0.69 6.96 11.08
N PHE A 50 -0.15 8.17 10.93
CA PHE A 50 0.67 8.83 11.95
C PHE A 50 0.19 10.28 12.17
N ASP A 51 -1.12 10.51 12.12
CA ASP A 51 -1.75 11.81 12.40
C ASP A 51 -1.18 12.98 11.57
N GLY A 52 -0.85 12.72 10.31
CA GLY A 52 -0.24 13.70 9.40
C GLY A 52 1.29 13.84 9.52
N ASP A 53 1.93 13.19 10.50
CA ASP A 53 3.38 13.24 10.70
C ASP A 53 4.13 12.35 9.69
N THR A 54 4.53 12.98 8.58
CA THR A 54 5.27 12.31 7.51
C THR A 54 6.71 11.95 7.88
N ILE A 55 7.27 12.52 8.95
CA ILE A 55 8.60 12.15 9.46
C ILE A 55 8.48 10.85 10.23
N LYS A 56 7.47 10.71 11.10
CA LYS A 56 7.17 9.44 11.78
C LYS A 56 6.86 8.33 10.79
N LEU A 57 6.08 8.61 9.74
CA LEU A 57 5.83 7.64 8.66
C LEU A 57 7.13 7.10 8.05
N LYS A 58 8.05 7.99 7.66
CA LYS A 58 9.35 7.61 7.08
C LYS A 58 10.18 6.78 8.06
N ASN A 59 10.29 7.23 9.30
CA ASN A 59 11.08 6.56 10.33
C ASN A 59 10.51 5.18 10.65
N ALA A 60 9.19 5.05 10.72
CA ALA A 60 8.53 3.77 10.96
C ALA A 60 8.78 2.76 9.83
N LEU A 61 8.78 3.21 8.56
CA LEU A 61 8.98 2.32 7.41
C LEU A 61 10.45 2.14 7.00
N ALA A 62 11.39 2.89 7.57
CA ALA A 62 12.82 2.79 7.25
C ALA A 62 13.40 1.38 7.47
N PRO A 63 13.15 0.69 8.61
CA PRO A 63 13.63 -0.68 8.80
C PRO A 63 13.07 -1.67 7.76
N PHE A 64 11.87 -1.43 7.25
CA PHE A 64 11.28 -2.25 6.20
C PHE A 64 11.97 -2.05 4.84
N LEU A 65 12.34 -0.79 4.51
CA LEU A 65 13.16 -0.51 3.33
C LEU A 65 14.52 -1.20 3.43
N GLU A 66 15.18 -1.12 4.58
CA GLU A 66 16.46 -1.81 4.82
C GLU A 66 16.33 -3.33 4.64
N LEU A 67 15.24 -3.94 5.13
CA LEU A 67 14.95 -5.35 4.90
C LEU A 67 14.80 -5.67 3.40
N ALA A 68 14.04 -4.86 2.67
CA ALA A 68 13.81 -5.05 1.25
C ALA A 68 15.13 -4.97 0.45
N ASP A 69 15.98 -3.99 0.76
CA ASP A 69 17.29 -3.82 0.13
C ASP A 69 18.26 -4.95 0.50
N LYS A 70 18.32 -5.35 1.77
CA LYS A 70 19.14 -6.48 2.24
C LYS A 70 18.75 -7.79 1.55
N LYS A 71 17.46 -8.05 1.38
CA LYS A 71 16.95 -9.22 0.66
C LYS A 71 17.03 -9.07 -0.86
N ARG A 72 17.33 -7.87 -1.38
CA ARG A 72 17.22 -7.50 -2.80
C ARG A 72 15.84 -7.87 -3.39
N SER A 73 14.79 -7.72 -2.58
CA SER A 73 13.45 -8.14 -2.96
C SER A 73 12.70 -7.04 -3.67
N VAL A 74 12.44 -7.24 -4.98
CA VAL A 74 11.63 -6.33 -5.80
C VAL A 74 10.24 -6.16 -5.20
N ALA A 75 9.58 -7.25 -4.81
CA ALA A 75 8.23 -7.22 -4.25
C ALA A 75 8.15 -6.44 -2.93
N LEU A 76 9.11 -6.62 -2.02
CA LEU A 76 9.13 -5.86 -0.75
C LEU A 76 9.45 -4.39 -0.97
N LYS A 77 10.37 -4.07 -1.89
CA LYS A 77 10.70 -2.69 -2.23
C LYS A 77 9.52 -1.98 -2.90
N TRP A 78 8.81 -2.68 -3.78
CA TRP A 78 7.56 -2.22 -4.37
C TRP A 78 6.50 -1.97 -3.27
N ALA A 79 6.35 -2.90 -2.31
CA ALA A 79 5.42 -2.73 -1.20
C ALA A 79 5.76 -1.50 -0.36
N TYR A 80 7.03 -1.26 -0.08
CA TYR A 80 7.47 -0.05 0.63
C TYR A 80 7.02 1.21 -0.11
N TYR A 81 7.22 1.27 -1.43
CA TYR A 81 6.75 2.42 -2.22
C TYR A 81 5.22 2.57 -2.16
N MET A 82 4.46 1.48 -2.25
CA MET A 82 3.01 1.54 -2.08
C MET A 82 2.59 2.03 -0.69
N ARG A 83 3.26 1.58 0.38
CA ARG A 83 3.00 2.07 1.75
C ARG A 83 3.32 3.54 1.90
N MET A 84 4.42 4.00 1.33
CA MET A 84 4.78 5.41 1.34
C MET A 84 3.75 6.25 0.57
N ALA A 85 3.30 5.80 -0.60
CA ALA A 85 2.27 6.48 -1.36
C ALA A 85 0.94 6.57 -0.58
N ASP A 86 0.48 5.46 -0.02
CA ASP A 86 -0.73 5.42 0.81
C ASP A 86 -0.59 6.32 2.05
N GLY A 87 0.55 6.28 2.72
CA GLY A 87 0.80 7.05 3.94
C GLY A 87 0.84 8.56 3.70
N PHE A 88 1.48 9.01 2.62
CA PHE A 88 1.44 10.41 2.22
C PHE A 88 0.06 10.85 1.78
N SER A 89 -0.68 10.01 1.05
CA SER A 89 -2.06 10.27 0.69
C SER A 89 -2.90 10.54 1.93
N ILE A 90 -2.82 9.67 2.96
CA ILE A 90 -3.56 9.86 4.21
C ILE A 90 -3.08 11.11 4.98
N ALA A 91 -1.77 11.33 5.05
CA ALA A 91 -1.22 12.45 5.82
C ALA A 91 -1.63 13.82 5.27
N PHE A 92 -1.75 13.94 3.95
CA PHE A 92 -2.14 15.18 3.29
C PHE A 92 -3.64 15.28 3.01
N ASP A 93 -4.35 14.16 2.96
CA ASP A 93 -5.78 14.05 2.60
C ASP A 93 -6.12 14.75 1.28
N ARG A 94 -5.19 14.69 0.33
CA ARG A 94 -5.32 15.27 -1.02
C ARG A 94 -4.28 14.70 -1.96
N ILE A 95 -4.45 15.02 -3.25
CA ILE A 95 -3.41 14.81 -4.26
C ILE A 95 -2.14 15.55 -3.86
N ASN A 96 -1.00 14.85 -3.88
CA ASN A 96 0.28 15.39 -3.51
C ASN A 96 1.42 14.73 -4.28
N SER A 97 2.47 15.51 -4.53
CA SER A 97 3.65 15.08 -5.30
C SER A 97 4.43 13.95 -4.63
N SER A 98 4.33 13.80 -3.30
CA SER A 98 5.01 12.73 -2.58
C SER A 98 4.39 11.37 -2.90
N SER A 99 3.07 11.27 -2.88
CA SER A 99 2.35 10.04 -3.22
C SER A 99 2.58 9.66 -4.68
N GLU A 100 2.44 10.63 -5.60
CA GLU A 100 2.71 10.44 -7.02
C GLU A 100 4.15 10.01 -7.29
N ARG A 101 5.13 10.57 -6.56
CA ARG A 101 6.53 10.15 -6.66
C ARG A 101 6.70 8.68 -6.28
N TYR A 102 6.06 8.22 -5.22
CA TYR A 102 6.19 6.83 -4.78
C TYR A 102 5.47 5.85 -5.72
N TYR A 103 4.33 6.22 -6.29
CA TYR A 103 3.71 5.44 -7.37
C TYR A 103 4.65 5.33 -8.58
N ARG A 104 5.25 6.44 -9.02
CA ARG A 104 6.23 6.45 -10.11
C ARG A 104 7.46 5.58 -9.81
N LEU A 105 7.98 5.60 -8.58
CA LEU A 105 9.11 4.74 -8.18
C LEU A 105 8.74 3.26 -8.25
N ALA A 106 7.52 2.90 -7.87
CA ALA A 106 7.03 1.53 -7.98
C ALA A 106 6.84 1.09 -9.43
N GLU A 107 6.28 1.96 -10.27
CA GLU A 107 6.16 1.71 -11.71
C GLU A 107 7.53 1.52 -12.37
N GLN A 108 8.49 2.42 -12.10
CA GLN A 108 9.86 2.32 -12.62
C GLN A 108 10.55 1.02 -12.19
N LEU A 109 10.34 0.59 -10.96
CA LEU A 109 10.87 -0.67 -10.45
C LEU A 109 10.34 -1.87 -11.27
N LEU A 110 9.05 -1.87 -11.62
CA LEU A 110 8.44 -2.92 -12.42
C LEU A 110 8.77 -2.84 -13.91
N ARG A 111 9.13 -1.67 -14.44
CA ARG A 111 9.69 -1.56 -15.80
C ARG A 111 11.03 -2.28 -15.93
N VAL A 112 11.85 -2.27 -14.87
CA VAL A 112 13.15 -2.98 -14.82
C VAL A 112 12.96 -4.45 -14.46
N HIS A 113 11.99 -4.75 -13.60
CA HIS A 113 11.68 -6.10 -13.14
C HIS A 113 10.19 -6.41 -13.35
N PRO A 114 9.79 -6.80 -14.57
CA PRO A 114 8.38 -7.01 -14.90
C PRO A 114 7.72 -8.07 -14.00
N ASP A 115 6.62 -7.68 -13.38
CA ASP A 115 5.77 -8.54 -12.55
C ASP A 115 4.31 -8.10 -12.78
N PRO A 116 3.54 -8.85 -13.60
CA PRO A 116 2.20 -8.42 -13.99
C PRO A 116 1.21 -8.45 -12.82
N GLU A 117 1.41 -9.31 -11.82
CA GLU A 117 0.62 -9.32 -10.59
C GLU A 117 0.81 -8.02 -9.80
N LEU A 118 2.06 -7.58 -9.59
CA LEU A 118 2.35 -6.31 -8.90
C LEU A 118 1.94 -5.10 -9.75
N GLU A 119 2.07 -5.17 -11.07
CA GLU A 119 1.66 -4.10 -11.97
C GLU A 119 0.15 -3.88 -11.89
N MET A 120 -0.65 -4.96 -12.01
CA MET A 120 -2.10 -4.90 -11.87
C MET A 120 -2.49 -4.26 -10.53
N LEU A 121 -1.82 -4.66 -9.45
CA LEU A 121 -2.09 -4.14 -8.11
C LEU A 121 -1.71 -2.67 -7.94
N GLY A 122 -0.60 -2.26 -8.54
CA GLY A 122 -0.13 -0.88 -8.55
C GLY A 122 -1.12 0.01 -9.28
N CYS A 123 -1.56 -0.41 -10.47
CA CYS A 123 -2.60 0.28 -11.22
C CYS A 123 -3.91 0.38 -10.44
N ALA A 124 -4.39 -0.70 -9.81
CA ALA A 124 -5.62 -0.64 -9.00
C ALA A 124 -5.50 0.36 -7.84
N ARG A 125 -4.34 0.41 -7.17
CA ARG A 125 -4.07 1.32 -6.04
C ARG A 125 -3.96 2.78 -6.48
N GLU A 126 -3.17 3.06 -7.52
CA GLU A 126 -2.99 4.42 -8.04
C GLU A 126 -4.26 4.96 -8.70
N GLY A 127 -5.01 4.09 -9.40
CA GLY A 127 -6.34 4.39 -9.90
C GLY A 127 -7.28 4.78 -8.77
N TYR A 128 -7.31 4.00 -7.69
CA TYR A 128 -8.15 4.31 -6.53
C TYR A 128 -7.75 5.60 -5.83
N TYR A 129 -6.45 5.88 -5.69
CA TYR A 129 -5.93 7.15 -5.16
C TYR A 129 -6.45 8.36 -5.97
N ASN A 130 -6.38 8.30 -7.31
CA ASN A 130 -6.93 9.38 -8.14
C ASN A 130 -8.45 9.46 -8.04
N PHE A 131 -9.14 8.31 -7.99
CA PHE A 131 -10.59 8.23 -7.89
C PHE A 131 -11.15 8.86 -6.61
N ILE A 132 -10.59 8.55 -5.43
CA ILE A 132 -11.09 9.10 -4.16
C ILE A 132 -10.93 10.62 -4.05
N TYR A 133 -9.91 11.18 -4.73
CA TYR A 133 -9.71 12.63 -4.84
C TYR A 133 -10.33 13.23 -6.10
N ARG A 134 -11.30 12.52 -6.71
CA ARG A 134 -12.15 13.00 -7.82
C ARG A 134 -11.40 13.35 -9.11
N ARG A 135 -10.18 12.81 -9.29
CA ARG A 135 -9.42 12.85 -10.56
C ARG A 135 -9.80 11.66 -11.44
N VAL A 136 -11.08 11.58 -11.80
CA VAL A 136 -11.65 10.42 -12.50
C VAL A 136 -10.99 10.18 -13.85
N LYS A 137 -10.69 11.25 -14.60
CA LYS A 137 -10.01 11.16 -15.90
C LYS A 137 -8.63 10.51 -15.78
N GLU A 138 -7.90 10.85 -14.72
CA GLU A 138 -6.57 10.30 -14.45
C GLU A 138 -6.63 8.90 -13.83
N ALA A 139 -7.69 8.58 -13.08
CA ALA A 139 -7.92 7.23 -12.56
C ALA A 139 -8.20 6.21 -13.68
N PHE A 140 -8.91 6.63 -14.73
CA PHE A 140 -9.39 5.79 -15.82
C PHE A 140 -8.31 4.90 -16.47
N PRO A 141 -7.17 5.42 -16.95
CA PRO A 141 -6.14 4.58 -17.58
C PRO A 141 -5.57 3.52 -16.65
N PHE A 142 -5.47 3.79 -15.34
CA PHE A 142 -4.97 2.80 -14.38
C PHE A 142 -5.97 1.66 -14.19
N PHE A 143 -7.25 1.96 -14.02
CA PHE A 143 -8.28 0.92 -13.91
C PHE A 143 -8.39 0.08 -15.19
N LEU A 144 -8.32 0.69 -16.37
CA LEU A 144 -8.26 -0.07 -17.62
C LEU A 144 -7.05 -0.99 -17.67
N ARG A 145 -5.85 -0.47 -17.35
CA ARG A 145 -4.63 -1.27 -17.35
C ARG A 145 -4.70 -2.45 -16.38
N ALA A 146 -5.21 -2.24 -15.16
CA ALA A 146 -5.40 -3.31 -14.19
C ALA A 146 -6.37 -4.37 -14.73
N ASN A 147 -7.44 -3.96 -15.40
CA ASN A 147 -8.41 -4.87 -16.01
C ASN A 147 -7.80 -5.68 -17.17
N ASP A 148 -6.99 -5.05 -18.03
CA ASP A 148 -6.31 -5.72 -19.14
C ASP A 148 -5.30 -6.78 -18.67
N LEU A 149 -4.70 -6.55 -17.50
CA LEU A 149 -3.76 -7.48 -16.88
C LEU A 149 -4.45 -8.67 -16.20
N LYS A 150 -5.76 -8.57 -15.90
CA LYS A 150 -6.51 -9.59 -15.15
C LYS A 150 -6.42 -11.00 -15.79
N SER A 151 -6.40 -11.09 -17.12
CA SER A 151 -6.27 -12.37 -17.83
C SER A 151 -4.84 -12.93 -17.88
N LYS A 152 -3.85 -12.13 -17.46
CA LYS A 152 -2.41 -12.44 -17.53
C LYS A 152 -1.80 -12.77 -16.18
N VAL A 153 -2.58 -12.67 -15.10
CA VAL A 153 -2.11 -12.83 -13.72
C VAL A 153 -2.61 -14.10 -13.09
N THR A 154 -1.84 -14.64 -12.15
CA THR A 154 -2.30 -15.72 -11.28
C THR A 154 -2.94 -15.15 -10.02
N ILE A 155 -4.27 -15.16 -9.93
CA ILE A 155 -5.03 -14.58 -8.80
C ILE A 155 -4.49 -15.01 -7.42
N LYS A 156 -4.09 -16.28 -7.26
CA LYS A 156 -3.56 -16.81 -5.98
C LYS A 156 -2.25 -16.15 -5.52
N LYS A 157 -1.52 -15.48 -6.42
CA LYS A 157 -0.28 -14.74 -6.15
C LYS A 157 -0.52 -13.27 -5.81
N ILE A 158 -1.74 -12.76 -6.02
CA ILE A 158 -2.08 -11.37 -5.75
C ILE A 158 -2.35 -11.19 -4.25
N PRO A 159 -1.56 -10.38 -3.53
CA PRO A 159 -1.80 -10.12 -2.11
C PRO A 159 -3.04 -9.24 -1.92
N MET A 160 -3.85 -9.52 -0.90
CA MET A 160 -5.03 -8.74 -0.53
C MET A 160 -6.05 -8.54 -1.67
N VAL A 161 -6.14 -9.49 -2.60
CA VAL A 161 -6.96 -9.40 -3.83
C VAL A 161 -8.38 -8.88 -3.62
N VAL A 162 -9.06 -9.28 -2.53
CA VAL A 162 -10.41 -8.81 -2.19
C VAL A 162 -10.47 -7.28 -2.11
N LYS A 163 -9.49 -6.64 -1.46
CA LYS A 163 -9.44 -5.19 -1.31
C LYS A 163 -9.22 -4.49 -2.65
N HIS A 164 -8.36 -5.04 -3.49
CA HIS A 164 -8.09 -4.45 -4.81
C HIS A 164 -9.26 -4.64 -5.77
N TYR A 165 -9.94 -5.78 -5.73
CA TYR A 165 -11.14 -6.02 -6.52
C TYR A 165 -12.29 -5.09 -6.08
N GLN A 166 -12.37 -4.74 -4.79
CA GLN A 166 -13.28 -3.68 -4.32
C GLN A 166 -12.94 -2.31 -4.94
N PHE A 167 -11.66 -1.98 -5.14
CA PHE A 167 -11.28 -0.74 -5.84
C PHE A 167 -11.78 -0.76 -7.29
N MET A 168 -11.55 -1.88 -8.00
CA MET A 168 -12.03 -2.07 -9.36
C MET A 168 -13.55 -1.94 -9.45
N ALA A 169 -14.27 -2.65 -8.58
CA ALA A 169 -15.73 -2.64 -8.53
C ALA A 169 -16.30 -1.26 -8.24
N SER A 170 -15.70 -0.53 -7.29
CA SER A 170 -16.12 0.83 -6.94
C SER A 170 -16.02 1.78 -8.15
N PHE A 171 -14.93 1.68 -8.91
CA PHE A 171 -14.73 2.49 -10.10
C PHE A 171 -15.70 2.13 -11.23
N TYR A 172 -15.83 0.84 -11.56
CA TYR A 172 -16.76 0.39 -12.61
C TYR A 172 -18.21 0.73 -12.29
N SER A 173 -18.61 0.59 -11.01
CA SER A 173 -19.93 1.04 -10.55
C SER A 173 -20.12 2.54 -10.75
N TYR A 174 -19.09 3.36 -10.48
CA TYR A 174 -19.17 4.82 -10.64
C TYR A 174 -19.36 5.25 -12.09
N ILE A 175 -18.71 4.58 -13.05
CA ILE A 175 -18.82 4.91 -14.49
C ILE A 175 -20.02 4.25 -15.18
N GLY A 176 -20.88 3.53 -14.45
CA GLY A 176 -22.08 2.88 -14.98
C GLY A 176 -21.86 1.47 -15.55
N GLU A 177 -20.66 0.93 -15.46
CA GLU A 177 -20.28 -0.41 -15.92
C GLU A 177 -20.64 -1.48 -14.88
N GLN A 178 -21.93 -1.64 -14.61
CA GLN A 178 -22.43 -2.47 -13.50
C GLN A 178 -22.07 -3.96 -13.64
N ALA A 179 -22.10 -4.50 -14.87
CA ALA A 179 -21.73 -5.89 -15.11
C ALA A 179 -20.27 -6.18 -14.71
N ASN A 180 -19.35 -5.27 -15.03
CA ASN A 180 -17.95 -5.38 -14.65
C ASN A 180 -17.79 -5.24 -13.13
N ALA A 181 -18.51 -4.31 -12.50
CA ALA A 181 -18.46 -4.13 -11.05
C ALA A 181 -18.91 -5.41 -10.29
N VAL A 182 -20.02 -6.01 -10.71
CA VAL A 182 -20.55 -7.26 -10.14
C VAL A 182 -19.55 -8.40 -10.34
N ALA A 183 -18.99 -8.56 -11.54
CA ALA A 183 -18.02 -9.61 -11.83
C ALA A 183 -16.79 -9.56 -10.88
N TYR A 184 -16.25 -8.35 -10.62
CA TYR A 184 -15.15 -8.19 -9.66
C TYR A 184 -15.55 -8.57 -8.23
N LEU A 185 -16.77 -8.23 -7.80
CA LEU A 185 -17.25 -8.60 -6.47
C LEU A 185 -17.44 -10.12 -6.34
N GLU A 186 -18.11 -10.75 -7.31
CA GLU A 186 -18.37 -12.19 -7.35
C GLU A 186 -17.08 -13.01 -7.33
N GLU A 187 -16.07 -12.61 -8.13
CA GLU A 187 -14.77 -13.28 -8.14
C GLU A 187 -14.00 -13.12 -6.83
N ALA A 188 -14.25 -12.05 -6.08
CA ALA A 188 -13.63 -11.82 -4.78
C ALA A 188 -14.29 -12.62 -3.65
N LEU A 189 -15.58 -12.97 -3.75
CA LEU A 189 -16.34 -13.69 -2.71
C LEU A 189 -15.73 -15.02 -2.24
N PRO A 190 -15.31 -15.95 -3.13
CA PRO A 190 -14.79 -17.25 -2.71
C PRO A 190 -13.35 -17.17 -2.17
N LEU A 191 -12.70 -16.00 -2.26
CA LEU A 191 -11.30 -15.85 -1.90
C LEU A 191 -11.19 -15.71 -0.36
N PRO A 192 -10.35 -16.53 0.29
CA PRO A 192 -10.18 -16.42 1.73
C PRO A 192 -9.62 -15.04 2.06
N ARG A 193 -10.19 -14.39 3.09
CA ARG A 193 -9.52 -13.28 3.76
C ARG A 193 -8.28 -13.85 4.44
N ARG A 194 -7.14 -13.78 3.75
CA ARG A 194 -5.85 -14.18 4.31
C ARG A 194 -5.40 -13.07 5.25
N LEU A 195 -5.18 -13.46 6.51
CA LEU A 195 -4.80 -12.63 7.66
C LEU A 195 -5.95 -11.79 8.25
N HIS A 196 -6.51 -12.34 9.34
CA HIS A 196 -7.07 -11.59 10.46
C HIS A 196 -6.06 -11.63 11.60
#